data_AF-M1IPW9-F1
#
_entry.id   AF-M1IPW9-F1
#
_cell.length_a   1.000
_cell.length_b   1.000
_cell.length_c   1.000
_cell.angle_alpha   90.00
_cell.angle_beta   90.00
_cell.angle_gamma   90.00
#
_symmetry.space_group_name_H-M   'P 1'
#
loop_
_entity.id
_entity.type
_entity.pdbx_description
1 polymer ?
#
loop_
_entity_poly.entity_id
_entity_poly.type
_entity_poly.pdbx_seq_one_letter_code
_entity_poly.pdbx_strand_id
1 'polypeptide(L)' 'MREGEINITRLARESHVNYKKLEKALETLERKNIIEIYEGDKTKLIRINYSNPKVIILKNLFDELESI' A
#
# COMPACT_ATOMS: atom_id res chain seq x y z
N MET A 1 -1.75 13.78 4.20
CA MET A 1 -1.62 12.31 4.07
C MET A 1 -1.03 11.81 5.37
N ARG A 2 -1.60 10.76 5.97
CA ARG A 2 -1.01 10.15 7.16
C ARG A 2 0.08 9.16 6.72
N GLU A 3 0.98 8.82 7.63
CA GLU A 3 1.97 7.77 7.40
C GLU A 3 1.26 6.46 7.04
N GLY A 4 1.76 5.75 6.02
CA GLY A 4 1.14 4.52 5.51
C GLY A 4 -0.07 4.73 4.58
N GLU A 5 -0.38 5.96 4.15
CA GLU A 5 -1.45 6.27 3.19
C GLU A 5 -0.92 6.87 1.89
N ILE A 6 -1.48 6.42 0.75
CA ILE A 6 -1.16 6.97 -0.57
C ILE A 6 -2.38 6.91 -1.50
N ASN A 7 -2.55 7.91 -2.37
CA ASN A 7 -3.57 7.81 -3.42
C ASN A 7 -3.03 6.99 -4.62
N ILE A 8 -3.92 6.29 -5.32
CA ILE A 8 -3.52 5.38 -6.39
C ILE A 8 -2.76 6.08 -7.54
N THR A 9 -3.10 7.33 -7.85
CA THR A 9 -2.45 8.11 -8.90
C THR A 9 -0.99 8.41 -8.56
N ARG A 10 -0.72 8.79 -7.30
CA ARG A 10 0.62 9.05 -6.79
C ARG A 10 1.43 7.76 -6.72
N LEU A 11 0.80 6.67 -6.26
CA LEU A 11 1.45 5.35 -6.23
C LEU A 11 1.84 4.87 -7.63
N ALA A 12 0.96 5.03 -8.63
CA ALA A 12 1.28 4.69 -10.02
C ALA A 12 2.46 5.51 -10.56
N ARG A 13 2.52 6.80 -10.22
CA ARG A 13 3.61 7.69 -10.63
C ARG A 13 4.94 7.32 -9.98
N GLU A 14 4.96 7.08 -8.67
CA GLU A 14 6.19 6.80 -7.91
C GLU A 14 6.72 5.38 -8.16
N SER A 15 5.83 4.42 -8.39
CA SER A 15 6.23 3.03 -8.70
C SER A 15 6.57 2.82 -10.18
N HIS A 16 6.30 3.81 -11.06
CA HIS A 16 6.36 3.68 -12.52
C HIS A 16 5.54 2.49 -13.06
N VAL A 17 4.54 2.02 -12.32
CA VAL A 17 3.66 0.92 -12.74
C VAL A 17 2.41 1.48 -13.40
N ASN A 18 2.05 0.90 -14.56
CA ASN A 18 0.80 1.23 -15.23
C ASN A 18 -0.42 0.97 -14.34
N TYR A 19 -1.38 1.90 -14.38
CA TYR A 19 -2.58 1.89 -13.55
C TYR A 19 -3.34 0.54 -13.53
N LYS A 20 -3.54 -0.11 -14.69
CA LYS A 20 -4.26 -1.40 -14.76
C LYS A 20 -3.50 -2.54 -14.08
N LYS A 21 -2.17 -2.54 -14.17
CA LYS A 21 -1.33 -3.53 -13.48
C LYS A 21 -1.32 -3.26 -11.97
N LEU A 22 -1.26 -1.98 -11.60
CA LEU A 22 -1.31 -1.55 -10.22
C LEU A 22 -2.63 -1.97 -9.56
N GLU A 23 -3.78 -1.75 -10.20
CA GLU A 23 -5.08 -2.17 -9.66
C GLU A 23 -5.13 -3.67 -9.36
N LYS A 24 -4.71 -4.53 -10.30
CA LYS A 24 -4.65 -5.99 -10.06
C LYS A 24 -3.73 -6.39 -8.90
N ALA A 25 -2.61 -5.69 -8.76
CA ALA A 25 -1.69 -5.90 -7.65
C ALA A 25 -2.33 -5.47 -6.32
N LEU A 26 -2.97 -4.30 -6.28
CA LEU A 26 -3.65 -3.77 -5.11
C LEU A 26 -4.82 -4.68 -4.68
N GLU A 27 -5.65 -5.16 -5.60
CA GLU A 27 -6.70 -6.15 -5.31
C GLU A 27 -6.11 -7.42 -4.67
N THR A 28 -4.93 -7.85 -5.12
CA THR A 28 -4.26 -9.03 -4.55
C THR A 28 -3.76 -8.77 -3.13
N LEU A 29 -3.23 -7.58 -2.86
CA LEU A 29 -2.76 -7.16 -1.54
C LEU A 29 -3.93 -6.97 -0.56
N GLU A 30 -5.04 -6.40 -1.04
CA GLU A 30 -6.27 -6.22 -0.26
C GLU A 30 -6.89 -7.57 0.11
N ARG A 31 -6.99 -8.52 -0.84
CA ARG A 31 -7.44 -9.90 -0.55
C ARG A 31 -6.56 -10.60 0.49
N LYS A 32 -5.29 -10.22 0.60
CA LYS A 32 -4.35 -10.74 1.61
C LYS A 32 -4.39 -9.96 2.92
N ASN A 33 -5.28 -8.97 3.03
CA ASN A 33 -5.45 -8.08 4.16
C ASN A 33 -4.17 -7.29 4.50
N ILE A 34 -3.32 -7.01 3.50
CA ILE A 34 -2.06 -6.25 3.65
C ILE A 34 -2.33 -4.75 3.57
N ILE A 35 -3.32 -4.38 2.77
CA ILE A 35 -3.78 -3.01 2.58
C ILE A 35 -5.29 -2.94 2.70
N GLU A 36 -5.80 -1.74 2.91
CA GLU A 36 -7.21 -1.38 2.81
C GLU A 36 -7.36 -0.36 1.67
N ILE A 37 -8.36 -0.55 0.80
CA ILE A 37 -8.69 0.39 -0.26
C ILE A 37 -9.97 1.14 0.10
N TYR A 38 -9.89 2.47 0.11
CA TYR A 38 -11.03 3.36 0.30
C TYR A 38 -11.35 4.03 -1.03
N GLU A 39 -12.52 3.70 -1.58
CA GLU A 39 -13.03 4.34 -2.78
C GLU A 39 -13.89 5.55 -2.41
N GLY A 40 -13.44 6.75 -2.78
CA GLY A 40 -14.26 7.96 -2.77
C GLY A 40 -14.66 8.37 -4.19
N ASP A 41 -15.54 9.37 -4.32
CA ASP A 41 -16.17 9.79 -5.59
C ASP A 41 -15.20 10.05 -6.75
N LYS A 42 -13.96 10.45 -6.47
CA LYS A 42 -12.95 10.81 -7.49
C LYS A 42 -11.57 10.24 -7.25
N THR A 43 -11.35 9.57 -6.13
CA THR A 43 -10.00 9.15 -5.70
C THR A 43 -10.06 7.84 -4.93
N LYS A 44 -9.17 6.90 -5.29
CA LYS A 44 -8.89 5.71 -4.49
C LYS A 44 -7.70 6.00 -3.56
N LEU A 45 -7.92 5.79 -2.27
CA LEU A 45 -6.90 5.87 -1.23
C LEU A 45 -6.51 4.45 -0.81
N ILE A 46 -5.22 4.22 -0.66
CA ILE A 46 -4.65 2.95 -0.20
C ILE A 46 -4.01 3.20 1.16
N ARG A 47 -4.33 2.36 2.14
CA ARG A 47 -3.75 2.41 3.49
C ARG A 47 -3.12 1.06 3.83
N ILE A 48 -1.93 1.07 4.43
CA ILE A 48 -1.30 -0.14 4.98
C ILE A 48 -2.10 -0.65 6.20
N ASN A 49 -2.38 -1.95 6.25
CA ASN A 49 -3.04 -2.57 7.39
C ASN A 49 -2.01 -2.97 8.47
N TYR A 50 -1.73 -2.07 9.40
CA TYR A 50 -0.84 -2.34 10.53
C TYR A 50 -1.40 -3.30 11.58
N SER A 51 -2.67 -3.72 11.47
CA SER A 51 -3.23 -4.78 12.33
C SER A 51 -2.85 -6.18 11.84
N ASN A 52 -2.32 -6.30 10.61
CA ASN A 52 -1.89 -7.59 10.06
C ASN A 52 -0.48 -7.94 10.56
N PRO A 53 -0.26 -9.10 11.23
CA PRO A 53 1.05 -9.49 11.73
C PRO A 53 2.14 -9.55 10.64
N LYS A 54 1.79 -9.91 9.40
CA LYS A 54 2.75 -9.96 8.28
C LYS A 54 3.26 -8.57 7.91
N VAL A 55 2.40 -7.56 7.99
CA VAL A 55 2.78 -6.17 7.72
C VAL A 55 3.73 -5.67 8.80
N ILE A 56 3.45 -5.97 10.08
CA ILE A 56 4.33 -5.61 11.19
C ILE A 56 5.71 -6.24 11.03
N ILE A 57 5.77 -7.54 10.70
CA ILE A 57 7.05 -8.23 10.47
C ILE A 57 7.84 -7.57 9.34
N LEU A 58 7.19 -7.25 8.21
CA LEU A 58 7.86 -6.58 7.09
C LEU A 58 8.34 -5.19 7.46
N LYS A 59 7.54 -4.41 8.18
CA LYS A 59 7.93 -3.08 8.67
C LYS A 59 9.19 -3.18 9.52
N ASN A 60 9.20 -4.06 10.52
CA ASN A 60 10.35 -4.23 11.40
C ASN A 60 11.59 -4.67 10.61
N LEU A 61 11.43 -5.56 9.63
CA LEU A 61 12.54 -5.97 8.77
C LEU A 61 13.14 -4.79 8.00
N PHE A 62 12.30 -3.94 7.41
CA PHE A 62 12.79 -2.76 6.69
C PHE A 62 13.42 -1.72 7.62
N ASP A 63 12.82 -1.48 8.79
CA ASP A 63 13.36 -0.55 9.80
C ASP A 63 14.77 -0.99 10.26
N GLU A 64 14.99 -2.30 10.45
CA GLU A 64 16.31 -2.85 10.78
C GLU A 64 17.30 -2.72 9.62
N LEU A 65 16.87 -2.89 8.37
CA LEU A 65 17.73 -2.74 7.19
C LEU A 65 18.17 -1.29 6.95
N GLU A 66 17.33 -0.31 7.26
CA GLU A 66 17.68 1.11 7.18
C GLU A 66 18.65 1.55 8.29
N SER A 67 18.79 0.74 9.34
CA SER A 67 19.69 0.99 10.48
C SER A 67 21.13 0.51 10.23
N ILE A 68 21.41 -0.09 9.07
CA ILE A 68 22.74 -0.56 8.61
C ILE A 68 23.35 0.47 7.66
#